data_AF-A0AAW8KWC3-F1
#
_entry.id   AF-A0AAW8KWC3-F1
#
_cell.length_a   1.000
_cell.length_b   1.000
_cell.length_c   1.000
_cell.angle_alpha   90.00
_cell.angle_beta   90.00
_cell.angle_gamma   90.00
#
_symmetry.space_group_name_H-M   'P 1'
#
loop_
_entity.id
_entity.type
_entity.pdbx_description
1 polymer ?
#
loop_
_entity_poly.entity_id
_entity_poly.type
_entity_poly.pdbx_seq_one_letter_code
_entity_poly.pdbx_strand_id
1 'polypeptide(L)' 'RFSFNVKGGRCEACEGDGMIKVAMHFLPDMYVPCDACHGKRYNRETLEVGYKGKNISDVLEMTVEDAAEFF' A
#
# COMPACT_ATOMS: atom_id res chain seq x y z
N ARG A 1 -9.63 -10.01 -1.35
CA ARG A 1 -9.70 -8.53 -1.39
C ARG A 1 -8.48 -7.86 -0.74
N PHE A 2 -7.95 -8.37 0.37
CA PHE A 2 -6.80 -7.76 1.08
C PHE A 2 -5.41 -8.13 0.54
N SER A 3 -5.32 -8.89 -0.55
CA SER A 3 -4.04 -9.14 -1.22
C SER A 3 -3.77 -8.00 -2.21
N PHE A 4 -2.63 -7.32 -2.07
CA PHE A 4 -2.20 -6.27 -2.99
C PHE A 4 -1.70 -6.84 -4.34
N ASN A 5 -1.41 -8.15 -4.41
CA ASN A 5 -0.91 -8.82 -5.62
C ASN A 5 -2.01 -9.22 -6.61
N VAL A 6 -3.29 -9.05 -6.26
CA VAL A 6 -4.42 -9.47 -7.11
C VAL A 6 -5.45 -8.36 -7.22
N LYS A 7 -6.14 -8.31 -8.36
CA LYS A 7 -7.21 -7.34 -8.62
C LYS A 7 -8.35 -7.47 -7.60
N GLY A 8 -9.03 -6.36 -7.39
CA GLY A 8 -10.29 -6.27 -6.64
C GLY A 8 -10.22 -5.47 -5.33
N GLY A 9 -9.07 -5.43 -4.66
CA GLY A 9 -8.87 -4.56 -3.48
C GLY A 9 -7.59 -3.73 -3.50
N ARG A 10 -6.62 -4.08 -4.36
CA ARG A 10 -5.43 -3.27 -4.60
C ARG A 10 -5.78 -1.95 -5.28
N CYS A 11 -4.89 -0.98 -5.16
CA CYS A 11 -4.92 0.22 -5.98
C CYS A 11 -4.58 -0.17 -7.43
N GLU A 12 -5.51 0.04 -8.36
CA GLU A 12 -5.29 -0.31 -9.77
C GLU A 12 -4.32 0.65 -10.47
N ALA A 13 -4.10 1.87 -9.94
CA ALA A 13 -3.19 2.85 -10.54
C ALA A 13 -1.70 2.47 -10.39
N CYS A 14 -1.33 1.84 -9.28
CA CYS A 14 0.03 1.32 -9.04
C CYS A 14 0.08 -0.20 -8.97
N GLU A 15 -1.01 -0.86 -9.36
CA GLU A 15 -1.14 -2.33 -9.32
C GLU A 15 -0.81 -2.98 -7.96
N GLY A 16 -1.01 -2.24 -6.87
CA GLY A 16 -0.71 -2.67 -5.51
C GLY A 16 0.72 -2.44 -5.03
N ASP A 17 1.61 -1.88 -5.85
CA ASP A 17 2.99 -1.57 -5.45
C ASP A 17 3.03 -0.43 -4.40
N GLY A 18 2.15 0.55 -4.58
CA GLY A 18 2.11 1.78 -3.75
C GLY A 18 3.10 2.84 -4.24
N MET A 19 4.03 2.45 -5.10
CA MET A 19 5.00 3.31 -5.75
C MET A 19 4.82 3.28 -7.28
N ILE A 20 5.27 4.32 -7.96
CA ILE A 20 5.35 4.41 -9.41
C ILE A 20 6.82 4.56 -9.78
N LYS A 21 7.30 3.70 -10.67
CA LYS A 21 8.66 3.77 -11.21
C LYS A 21 8.70 4.84 -12.30
N VAL A 22 9.54 5.86 -12.11
CA VAL A 22 9.77 6.93 -13.08
C VAL A 22 11.12 6.69 -13.74
N ALA A 23 11.08 6.44 -15.05
CA ALA A 23 12.28 6.26 -15.86
C ALA A 23 12.88 7.63 -16.19
N MET A 24 14.16 7.80 -15.85
CA MET A 24 14.89 9.06 -16.03
C MET A 24 15.97 8.86 -17.08
N HIS A 25 16.11 9.79 -18.02
CA HIS A 25 17.01 9.61 -19.17
C HIS A 25 18.51 9.52 -18.80
N PHE A 26 18.91 10.17 -17.70
CA PHE A 26 20.32 10.33 -17.33
C PHE A 26 20.64 9.94 -15.90
N LEU A 27 19.62 9.63 -15.10
CA LEU A 27 19.75 9.26 -13.69
C LEU A 27 19.18 7.86 -13.49
N PRO A 28 19.56 7.17 -12.40
CA PRO A 28 18.88 5.94 -12.01
C PRO A 28 17.38 6.16 -11.89
N ASP A 29 16.61 5.14 -12.24
CA ASP A 29 15.17 5.14 -12.07
C ASP A 29 14.81 5.42 -10.61
N MET A 30 13.80 6.27 -10.41
CA MET A 30 13.31 6.64 -9.09
C MET A 30 11.91 6.07 -8.87
N TYR A 31 11.60 5.78 -7.61
CA TYR A 31 10.25 5.42 -7.18
C TYR A 31 9.62 6.61 -6.48
N VAL A 32 8.44 7.00 -6.95
CA VAL A 32 7.62 8.03 -6.30
C VAL A 32 6.37 7.40 -5.70
N PRO A 33 5.83 7.91 -4.59
CA PRO A 33 4.55 7.45 -4.07
C PRO A 33 3.45 7.56 -5.14
N CYS A 34 2.57 6.57 -5.21
CA CYS A 34 1.43 6.62 -6.12
C CYS A 34 0.46 7.74 -5.71
N ASP A 35 0.12 8.63 -6.63
CA ASP A 35 -0.78 9.76 -6.37
C ASP A 35 -2.22 9.34 -6.03
N ALA A 36 -2.65 8.14 -6.45
CA ALA A 36 -4.02 7.67 -6.23
C ALA A 36 -4.24 7.06 -4.83
N CYS A 37 -3.26 6.33 -4.30
CA CYS A 37 -3.38 5.68 -2.99
C CYS A 37 -2.41 6.25 -1.95
N HIS A 38 -1.55 7.21 -2.32
CA HIS A 38 -0.55 7.82 -1.46
C HIS A 38 0.31 6.78 -0.71
N GLY A 39 0.78 5.74 -1.42
CA GLY A 39 1.59 4.67 -0.84
C GLY A 39 0.80 3.54 -0.17
N LYS A 40 -0.50 3.69 0.09
CA LYS A 40 -1.31 2.71 0.86
C LYS A 40 -1.61 1.38 0.15
N ARG A 41 -1.26 1.22 -1.13
CA ARG A 41 -1.42 -0.01 -1.95
C ARG A 41 -2.85 -0.50 -2.22
N TYR A 42 -3.87 0.02 -1.53
CA TYR A 42 -5.26 -0.45 -1.62
C TYR A 42 -6.23 0.66 -2.05
N ASN A 43 -7.40 0.26 -2.56
CA ASN A 43 -8.51 1.18 -2.83
C ASN A 43 -9.25 1.57 -1.54
N ARG A 44 -10.05 2.64 -1.62
CA ARG A 44 -10.72 3.22 -0.45
C ARG A 44 -11.62 2.21 0.24
N GLU A 45 -12.39 1.43 -0.53
CA GLU A 45 -13.34 0.47 0.01
C GLU A 45 -12.66 -0.68 0.75
N THR A 46 -11.40 -1.00 0.45
CA THR A 46 -10.61 -2.00 1.19
C THR A 46 -10.06 -1.41 2.49
N LEU A 47 -9.72 -0.12 2.50
CA LEU A 47 -9.23 0.59 3.69
C LEU A 47 -10.33 0.94 4.70
N GLU A 48 -11.61 0.88 4.30
CA GLU A 48 -12.75 1.06 5.20
C GLU A 48 -12.93 -0.12 6.18
N VAL A 49 -12.32 -1.29 5.91
CA VAL A 49 -12.39 -2.46 6.79
C VAL A 49 -11.29 -2.41 7.84
N GLY A 50 -11.68 -2.42 9.11
CA GLY A 50 -10.76 -2.42 10.26
C GLY A 50 -10.76 -3.74 11.04
N TYR A 51 -9.60 -4.09 11.57
CA TYR A 51 -9.38 -5.12 12.58
C TYR A 51 -8.76 -4.48 13.82
N LYS A 52 -9.34 -4.69 15.01
CA LYS A 52 -8.91 -4.03 16.26
C LYS A 52 -8.69 -2.51 16.10
N GLY A 53 -9.52 -1.84 15.29
CA GLY A 53 -9.44 -0.39 15.03
C GLY A 53 -8.40 0.05 13.98
N LYS A 54 -7.74 -0.88 13.29
CA LYS A 54 -6.73 -0.59 12.26
C LYS A 54 -7.06 -1.26 10.93
N ASN A 55 -6.92 -0.55 9.82
CA ASN A 55 -7.08 -1.13 8.49
C ASN A 55 -5.82 -1.88 8.05
N ILE A 56 -5.87 -2.56 6.90
CA ILE A 56 -4.73 -3.36 6.40
C ILE A 56 -3.48 -2.54 6.09
N SER A 57 -3.61 -1.28 5.64
CA SER A 57 -2.46 -0.39 5.43
C SER A 57 -1.82 -0.04 6.77
N ASP A 58 -2.62 0.29 7.79
CA ASP A 58 -2.12 0.62 9.12
C ASP A 58 -1.36 -0.56 9.74
N VAL A 59 -1.79 -1.80 9.48
CA VAL A 59 -1.10 -3.03 9.92
C VAL A 59 0.22 -3.22 9.18
N LEU A 60 0.27 -2.95 7.88
CA LEU A 60 1.50 -3.08 7.08
C LEU A 60 2.54 -1.97 7.38
N GLU A 61 2.10 -0.85 7.96
CA GLU A 61 2.97 0.25 8.40
C GLU A 61 3.55 0.04 9.81
N MET A 62 3.10 -0.97 10.56
CA MET A 62 3.63 -1.26 11.89
C MET A 62 5.10 -1.69 11.84
N THR A 63 5.83 -1.32 12.89
CA THR A 63 7.08 -2.00 13.22
C THR A 63 6.80 -3.45 13.62
N VAL A 64 7.83 -4.30 13.58
CA VAL A 64 7.66 -5.71 14.00
C VAL A 64 7.32 -5.80 15.48
N GLU A 65 7.90 -4.92 16.29
CA GLU A 65 7.64 -4.78 17.72
C GLU A 65 6.16 -4.41 17.98
N ASP A 66 5.64 -3.37 17.31
CA ASP A 66 4.23 -2.97 17.44
C ASP A 66 3.28 -4.09 16.98
N ALA A 67 3.64 -4.78 15.88
CA ALA A 67 2.86 -5.90 15.37
C ALA A 67 2.84 -7.08 16.37
N ALA A 68 3.95 -7.36 17.05
CA ALA A 68 4.04 -8.42 18.05
C ALA A 68 3.14 -8.16 19.27
N GLU A 69 2.94 -6.89 19.67
CA GLU A 69 1.98 -6.54 20.72
C GLU A 69 0.53 -6.51 20.21
N PHE A 70 0.33 -6.16 18.94
CA PHE A 70 -0.99 -6.00 18.35
C PHE A 70 -1.69 -7.34 18.05
N PHE A 71 -0.93 -8.38 17.69
CA PHE A 71 -1.44 -9.69 17.31
C PHE A 71 -1.53 -10.68 18.47
#